data_AF-A0A1M5FZP5-F1
#
_entry.id   AF-A0A1M5FZP5-F1
#
_cell.length_a   1.000
_cell.length_b   1.000
_cell.length_c   1.000
_cell.angle_alpha   90.00
_cell.angle_beta   90.00
_cell.angle_gamma   90.00
#
_symmetry.space_group_name_H-M   'P 1'
#
loop_
_entity.id
_entity.type
_entity.pdbx_description
1 polymer ?
#
loop_
_entity_poly.entity_id
_entity_poly.type
_entity_poly.pdbx_seq_one_letter_code
_entity_poly.pdbx_strand_id
1 'polypeptide(L)'
;MQESFRRSIRKMTDSSVRLSVRPNRSTMMATLSQSMMVTWSIVLHEHLDAMLNDPAVNVGTSELISYSETAWKLADSSFPQIKADANKLYDEFRTKWMQRFSTDEVMRLLLEGGDFLHHDEEKGWALTVKNNKQDINAFYSATIHLLVSDAEPLFVRMHGRVMQLQEKLCKYWHSESAVDAVSKLLPSLEASLRDKENALVVSLRSSLNALAKKRFAAAFNTKSPAHYYSSAASCARNVGRYWNSHYAYENGFLAFTDDFCDYARGLTLQIIEWYQSKWALFLRGFSRGQLNLFEVKT
;
A
#
# COMPACT_ATOMS: atom_id res chain seq x y z
N MET A 1 -6.60 -0.55 -10.95
CA MET A 1 -6.18 0.61 -10.13
C MET A 1 -7.16 1.75 -10.31
N GLN A 2 -7.82 2.18 -9.23
CA GLN A 2 -8.81 3.26 -9.24
C GLN A 2 -8.17 4.62 -9.56
N GLU A 3 -8.91 5.51 -10.21
CA GLU A 3 -8.39 6.82 -10.64
C GLU A 3 -8.11 7.76 -9.46
N SER A 4 -8.90 7.68 -8.39
CA SER A 4 -8.64 8.36 -7.10
C SER A 4 -7.25 8.04 -6.58
N PHE A 5 -6.87 6.75 -6.54
CA PHE A 5 -5.56 6.32 -6.08
C PHE A 5 -4.42 6.79 -7.00
N ARG A 6 -4.59 6.76 -8.33
CA ARG A 6 -3.57 7.28 -9.26
C ARG A 6 -3.31 8.77 -9.03
N ARG A 7 -4.37 9.55 -8.85
CA ARG A 7 -4.28 10.98 -8.54
C ARG A 7 -3.59 11.19 -7.20
N SER A 8 -3.96 10.43 -6.16
CA SER A 8 -3.35 10.56 -4.84
C SER A 8 -1.87 10.17 -4.83
N ILE A 9 -1.44 9.14 -5.58
CA ILE A 9 0.00 8.84 -5.73
C ILE A 9 0.75 10.06 -6.28
N ARG A 10 0.24 10.66 -7.37
CA ARG A 10 0.89 11.85 -7.97
C ARG A 10 1.00 12.98 -6.95
N LYS A 11 -0.05 13.22 -6.19
CA LYS A 11 -0.09 14.26 -5.15
C LYS A 11 0.83 13.95 -3.96
N MET A 12 0.90 12.71 -3.49
CA MET A 12 1.68 12.32 -2.31
C MET A 12 3.17 12.15 -2.60
N THR A 13 3.53 11.75 -3.82
CA THR A 13 4.90 11.38 -4.20
C THR A 13 5.55 12.34 -5.18
N ASP A 14 4.80 13.31 -5.71
CA ASP A 14 5.16 14.18 -6.84
C ASP A 14 5.56 13.39 -8.12
N SER A 15 5.24 12.10 -8.16
CA SER A 15 5.64 11.17 -9.23
C SER A 15 4.41 10.63 -9.94
N SER A 16 4.37 10.72 -11.26
CA SER A 16 3.38 9.97 -12.04
C SER A 16 3.82 8.51 -12.14
N VAL A 17 2.96 7.57 -11.76
CA VAL A 17 3.20 6.15 -12.03
C VAL A 17 3.09 5.92 -13.53
N ARG A 18 4.23 5.90 -14.23
CA ARG A 18 4.32 5.32 -15.58
C ARG A 18 4.64 3.84 -15.41
N LEU A 19 3.65 2.97 -15.59
CA LEU A 19 3.86 1.51 -15.61
C LEU A 19 4.54 1.00 -16.90
N SER A 20 5.06 1.90 -17.74
CA SER A 20 5.71 1.56 -19.00
C SER A 20 7.23 1.43 -18.83
N VAL A 21 7.67 0.42 -18.09
CA VAL A 21 9.02 -0.12 -18.27
C VAL A 21 8.82 -1.59 -18.54
N ARG A 22 9.11 -2.05 -19.77
CA ARG A 22 9.31 -3.48 -20.01
C ARG A 22 10.50 -3.86 -19.15
N PRO A 23 10.30 -4.54 -18.02
CA PRO A 23 11.41 -4.81 -17.14
C PRO A 23 12.33 -5.80 -17.84
N ASN A 24 13.64 -5.55 -17.79
CA ASN A 24 14.60 -6.46 -18.37
C ASN A 24 14.47 -7.82 -17.66
N ARG A 25 14.09 -8.86 -18.40
CA ARG A 25 13.82 -10.19 -17.86
C ARG A 25 15.03 -10.75 -17.10
N SER A 26 16.25 -10.53 -17.58
CA SER A 26 17.46 -11.02 -16.90
C SER A 26 17.67 -10.33 -15.56
N THR A 27 17.48 -9.01 -15.51
CA THR A 27 17.56 -8.23 -14.27
C THR A 27 16.48 -8.67 -13.28
N MET A 28 15.24 -8.88 -13.72
CA MET A 28 14.18 -9.39 -12.85
C MET A 28 14.50 -10.76 -12.27
N MET A 29 14.98 -11.70 -13.12
CA MET A 29 15.35 -13.04 -12.66
C MET A 29 16.51 -13.00 -11.67
N ALA A 30 17.52 -12.15 -11.91
CA ALA A 30 18.62 -11.94 -10.98
C ALA A 30 18.14 -11.39 -9.63
N THR A 31 17.27 -10.36 -9.66
CA THR A 31 16.67 -9.81 -8.44
C THR A 31 15.83 -10.84 -7.70
N LEU A 32 15.08 -11.67 -8.43
CA LEU A 32 14.22 -12.71 -7.86
C LEU A 32 15.07 -13.80 -7.19
N SER A 33 16.15 -14.25 -7.83
CA SER A 33 17.12 -15.20 -7.26
C SER A 33 17.78 -14.66 -5.98
N GLN A 34 18.21 -13.39 -5.97
CA GLN A 34 18.78 -12.74 -4.78
C GLN A 34 17.77 -12.54 -3.65
N SER A 35 16.47 -12.57 -3.96
CA SER A 35 15.39 -12.37 -3.01
C SER A 35 14.91 -13.65 -2.35
N MET A 36 15.35 -14.82 -2.84
CA MET A 36 14.93 -16.11 -2.31
C MET A 36 15.61 -16.41 -0.97
N MET A 37 14.85 -16.97 -0.03
CA MET A 37 15.41 -17.59 1.17
C MET A 37 16.26 -18.81 0.79
N VAL A 38 17.49 -18.86 1.32
CA VAL A 38 18.49 -19.89 0.99
C VAL A 38 17.95 -21.31 1.19
N THR A 39 17.27 -21.58 2.30
CA THR A 39 16.72 -22.91 2.59
C THR A 39 15.71 -23.35 1.54
N TRP A 40 14.79 -22.47 1.17
CA TRP A 40 13.76 -22.78 0.18
C TRP A 40 14.29 -22.75 -1.26
N SER A 41 15.36 -22.02 -1.54
CA SER A 41 16.03 -22.08 -2.84
C SER A 41 16.76 -23.40 -3.05
N ILE A 42 17.37 -23.96 -1.99
CA ILE A 42 17.94 -25.32 -2.02
C ILE A 42 16.84 -26.34 -2.27
N VAL A 43 15.75 -26.28 -1.50
CA VAL A 43 14.60 -27.19 -1.68
C VAL A 43 14.01 -27.05 -3.09
N LEU A 44 13.83 -25.84 -3.61
CA LEU A 44 13.37 -25.62 -4.98
C LEU A 44 14.31 -26.27 -6.00
N HIS A 45 15.62 -26.14 -5.81
CA HIS A 45 16.62 -26.75 -6.68
C HIS A 45 16.55 -28.29 -6.63
N GLU A 46 16.42 -28.89 -5.45
CA GLU A 46 16.25 -30.33 -5.29
C GLU A 46 15.01 -30.86 -6.03
N HIS A 47 13.88 -30.14 -5.96
CA HIS A 47 12.67 -30.50 -6.69
C HIS A 47 12.83 -30.34 -8.22
N LEU A 48 13.58 -29.33 -8.67
CA LEU A 48 13.91 -29.15 -10.09
C LEU A 48 14.83 -30.27 -10.60
N ASP A 49 15.85 -30.64 -9.83
CA ASP A 49 16.76 -31.72 -10.18
C ASP A 49 16.05 -33.08 -10.18
N ALA A 50 15.18 -33.33 -9.19
CA ALA A 50 14.35 -34.53 -9.16
C ALA A 50 13.41 -34.59 -10.38
N MET A 51 12.82 -33.46 -10.79
CA MET A 51 12.01 -33.36 -12.00
C MET A 51 12.80 -33.78 -13.25
N LEU A 52 14.04 -33.27 -13.41
CA LEU A 52 14.85 -33.48 -14.61
C LEU A 52 15.44 -34.90 -14.69
N ASN A 53 15.78 -35.49 -13.55
CA ASN A 53 16.50 -36.78 -13.49
C ASN A 53 15.60 -38.01 -13.51
N ASP A 54 14.30 -37.88 -13.19
CA ASP A 54 13.36 -39.02 -13.22
C ASP A 54 12.00 -38.68 -13.87
N PRO A 55 11.95 -38.45 -15.19
CA PRO A 55 10.73 -38.04 -15.88
C PRO A 55 9.57 -39.05 -15.75
N ALA A 56 9.88 -40.34 -15.51
CA ALA A 56 8.91 -41.42 -15.46
C ALA A 56 8.21 -41.55 -14.09
N VAL A 57 8.90 -41.25 -12.99
CA VAL A 57 8.35 -41.29 -11.62
C VAL A 57 7.66 -39.97 -11.24
N ASN A 58 7.99 -38.88 -11.92
CA ASN A 58 7.37 -37.56 -11.72
C ASN A 58 5.97 -37.41 -12.32
N VAL A 59 5.42 -38.48 -12.90
CA VAL A 59 4.09 -38.50 -13.51
C VAL A 59 3.05 -38.88 -12.44
N GLY A 60 2.59 -37.91 -11.65
CA GLY A 60 1.33 -38.07 -10.91
C GLY A 60 0.16 -38.37 -11.86
N THR A 61 -1.02 -38.77 -11.39
CA THR A 61 -2.17 -39.06 -12.26
C THR A 61 -3.00 -37.83 -12.67
N SER A 62 -2.74 -36.65 -12.09
CA SER A 62 -3.53 -35.42 -12.29
C SER A 62 -3.10 -34.59 -13.50
N GLU A 63 -4.05 -34.19 -14.35
CA GLU A 63 -3.82 -33.30 -15.51
C GLU A 63 -3.37 -31.88 -15.10
N LEU A 64 -3.77 -31.44 -13.90
CA LEU A 64 -3.43 -30.15 -13.33
C LEU A 64 -2.35 -30.30 -12.26
N ILE A 65 -1.25 -29.59 -12.45
CA ILE A 65 -0.11 -29.55 -11.53
C ILE A 65 -0.34 -28.44 -10.50
N SER A 66 -0.11 -28.78 -9.24
CA SER A 66 -0.17 -27.84 -8.12
C SER A 66 -1.55 -27.20 -7.89
N TYR A 67 -2.63 -27.88 -8.28
CA TYR A 67 -4.01 -27.41 -8.08
C TYR A 67 -4.52 -27.71 -6.66
N SER A 68 -5.35 -26.82 -6.10
CA SER A 68 -6.07 -27.06 -4.84
C SER A 68 -7.45 -26.41 -4.89
N GLU A 69 -8.50 -27.23 -4.89
CA GLU A 69 -9.89 -26.78 -4.96
C GLU A 69 -10.31 -26.06 -3.67
N THR A 70 -9.90 -26.60 -2.51
CA THR A 70 -10.24 -26.02 -1.21
C THR A 70 -9.61 -24.65 -1.05
N ALA A 71 -8.32 -24.52 -1.37
CA ALA A 71 -7.62 -23.24 -1.32
C ALA A 71 -8.22 -22.26 -2.33
N TRP A 72 -8.58 -22.72 -3.54
CA TRP A 72 -9.23 -21.87 -4.55
C TRP A 72 -10.53 -21.24 -4.03
N LYS A 73 -11.46 -22.07 -3.53
CA LYS A 73 -12.74 -21.61 -2.97
C LYS A 73 -12.53 -20.64 -1.81
N LEU A 74 -11.58 -20.93 -0.93
CA LEU A 74 -11.26 -20.05 0.20
C LEU A 74 -10.71 -18.69 -0.27
N ALA A 75 -9.81 -18.67 -1.25
CA ALA A 75 -9.26 -17.43 -1.80
C ALA A 75 -10.35 -16.60 -2.49
N ASP A 76 -11.17 -17.26 -3.31
CA ASP A 76 -12.24 -16.63 -4.08
C ASP A 76 -13.28 -15.93 -3.19
N SER A 77 -13.62 -16.51 -2.03
CA SER A 77 -14.53 -15.88 -1.08
C SER A 77 -13.84 -14.86 -0.15
N SER A 78 -12.62 -15.14 0.31
CA SER A 78 -12.01 -14.39 1.41
C SER A 78 -11.37 -13.07 0.97
N PHE A 79 -10.71 -13.02 -0.20
CA PHE A 79 -10.11 -11.78 -0.68
C PHE A 79 -11.15 -10.68 -0.95
N PRO A 80 -12.30 -10.94 -1.61
CA PRO A 80 -13.37 -9.97 -1.75
C PRO A 80 -13.91 -9.47 -0.42
N GLN A 81 -14.06 -10.35 0.58
CA GLN A 81 -14.51 -9.94 1.91
C GLN A 81 -13.50 -9.02 2.59
N ILE A 82 -12.20 -9.35 2.58
CA ILE A 82 -11.14 -8.50 3.14
C ILE A 82 -11.14 -7.13 2.44
N LYS A 83 -11.32 -7.10 1.12
CA LYS A 83 -11.40 -5.87 0.32
C LYS A 83 -12.62 -5.03 0.71
N ALA A 84 -13.79 -5.64 0.88
CA ALA A 84 -15.01 -4.96 1.29
C ALA A 84 -14.87 -4.35 2.70
N ASP A 85 -14.33 -5.11 3.65
CA ASP A 85 -14.10 -4.64 5.01
C ASP A 85 -13.07 -3.50 5.06
N ALA A 86 -12.01 -3.58 4.25
CA ALA A 86 -11.02 -2.51 4.14
C ALA A 86 -11.66 -1.22 3.62
N ASN A 87 -12.49 -1.30 2.59
CA ASN A 87 -13.23 -0.14 2.07
C ASN A 87 -14.09 0.51 3.15
N LYS A 88 -14.90 -0.30 3.86
CA LYS A 88 -15.77 0.19 4.94
C LYS A 88 -14.98 0.91 6.04
N LEU A 89 -13.88 0.31 6.51
CA LEU A 89 -13.04 0.92 7.54
C LEU A 89 -12.42 2.25 7.09
N TYR A 90 -11.98 2.34 5.82
CA TYR A 90 -11.45 3.58 5.28
C TYR A 90 -12.54 4.65 5.06
N ASP A 91 -13.78 4.26 4.75
CA ASP A 91 -14.92 5.18 4.66
C ASP A 91 -15.29 5.76 6.03
N GLU A 92 -15.31 4.93 7.08
CA GLU A 92 -15.50 5.36 8.48
C GLU A 92 -14.36 6.27 8.93
N PHE A 93 -13.11 5.90 8.64
CA PHE A 93 -11.92 6.69 8.94
C PHE A 93 -11.96 8.06 8.26
N ARG A 94 -12.28 8.10 6.95
CA ARG A 94 -12.43 9.35 6.19
C ARG A 94 -13.49 10.23 6.84
N THR A 95 -14.67 9.69 7.13
CA THR A 95 -15.79 10.46 7.71
C THR A 95 -15.39 11.08 9.05
N LYS A 96 -14.76 10.29 9.94
CA LYS A 96 -14.24 10.77 11.24
C LYS A 96 -13.29 11.96 11.06
N TRP A 97 -12.34 11.85 10.14
CA TRP A 97 -11.31 12.88 9.97
C TRP A 97 -11.75 14.10 9.18
N MET A 98 -12.66 13.94 8.22
CA MET A 98 -13.31 15.06 7.55
C MET A 98 -14.10 15.91 8.55
N GLN A 99 -14.79 15.30 9.53
CA GLN A 99 -15.48 16.04 10.58
C GLN A 99 -14.50 16.81 11.50
N ARG A 100 -13.40 16.16 11.91
CA ARG A 100 -12.36 16.76 12.76
C ARG A 100 -11.61 17.91 12.09
N PHE A 101 -11.56 17.94 10.76
CA PHE A 101 -10.95 19.02 9.99
C PHE A 101 -11.98 19.91 9.30
N SER A 102 -13.23 19.92 9.79
CA SER A 102 -14.18 20.96 9.43
C SER A 102 -13.62 22.35 9.76
N THR A 103 -14.07 23.37 9.05
CA THR A 103 -13.44 24.70 9.11
C THR A 103 -13.44 25.30 10.51
N ASP A 104 -14.53 25.13 11.26
CA ASP A 104 -14.63 25.64 12.63
C ASP A 104 -13.67 24.92 13.58
N GLU A 105 -13.53 23.60 13.43
CA GLU A 105 -12.60 22.79 14.21
C GLU A 105 -11.14 23.10 13.90
N VAL A 106 -10.81 23.32 12.61
CA VAL A 106 -9.47 23.77 12.20
C VAL A 106 -9.17 25.14 12.79
N MET A 107 -10.10 26.09 12.71
CA MET A 107 -9.91 27.42 13.30
C MET A 107 -9.65 27.31 14.80
N ARG A 108 -10.47 26.53 15.52
CA ARG A 108 -10.29 26.28 16.95
C ARG A 108 -8.91 25.66 17.24
N LEU A 109 -8.53 24.62 16.52
CA LEU A 109 -7.23 23.96 16.64
C LEU A 109 -6.06 24.94 16.45
N LEU A 110 -6.17 25.84 15.48
CA LEU A 110 -5.09 26.80 15.18
C LEU A 110 -4.99 27.93 16.22
N LEU A 111 -6.10 28.32 16.83
CA LEU A 111 -6.13 29.34 17.89
C LEU A 111 -5.70 28.76 19.24
N GLU A 112 -6.24 27.60 19.63
CA GLU A 112 -6.03 27.00 20.95
C GLU A 112 -4.78 26.11 21.02
N GLY A 113 -4.33 25.55 19.88
CA GLY A 113 -3.33 24.49 19.83
C GLY A 113 -1.86 24.93 19.87
N GLY A 114 -1.56 26.24 19.94
CA GLY A 114 -0.18 26.72 20.06
C GLY A 114 0.14 28.03 19.35
N ASP A 115 -0.74 29.04 19.41
CA ASP A 115 -0.53 30.36 18.80
C ASP A 115 -0.14 30.30 17.32
N PHE A 116 -0.73 29.37 16.56
CA PHE A 116 -0.44 29.22 15.13
C PHE A 116 -1.01 30.38 14.31
N LEU A 117 -1.98 31.11 14.87
CA LEU A 117 -2.50 32.35 14.30
C LEU A 117 -2.12 33.54 15.19
N HIS A 118 -1.73 34.62 14.56
CA HIS A 118 -1.46 35.90 15.21
C HIS A 118 -2.38 36.98 14.64
N HIS A 119 -2.91 37.83 15.51
CA HIS A 119 -3.67 39.02 15.14
C HIS A 119 -2.80 40.27 15.27
N ASP A 120 -2.55 40.91 14.14
CA ASP A 120 -1.97 42.24 14.04
C ASP A 120 -3.12 43.25 13.96
N GLU A 121 -3.16 44.23 14.87
CA GLU A 121 -4.27 45.18 14.96
C GLU A 121 -4.45 46.05 13.70
N GLU A 122 -3.38 46.28 12.94
CA GLU A 122 -3.42 47.09 11.72
C GLU A 122 -3.66 46.26 10.46
N LYS A 123 -3.16 45.02 10.42
CA LYS A 123 -3.14 44.18 9.21
C LYS A 123 -4.11 43.01 9.24
N GLY A 124 -4.54 42.58 10.42
CA GLY A 124 -5.44 41.44 10.63
C GLY A 124 -4.71 40.14 11.00
N TRP A 125 -5.27 39.00 10.61
CA TRP A 125 -4.85 37.67 11.05
C TRP A 125 -3.84 37.01 10.10
N ALA A 126 -2.77 36.41 10.62
CA ALA A 126 -1.77 35.68 9.84
C ALA A 126 -1.30 34.38 10.52
N LEU A 127 -0.75 33.46 9.72
CA LEU A 127 -0.13 32.22 10.20
C LEU A 127 1.29 32.52 10.75
N THR A 128 1.62 31.99 11.93
CA THR A 128 2.91 32.21 12.61
C THR A 128 3.99 31.18 12.24
N VAL A 129 3.61 30.08 11.57
CA VAL A 129 4.52 29.00 11.16
C VAL A 129 5.56 29.53 10.17
N LYS A 130 6.83 29.54 10.60
CA LYS A 130 7.94 30.02 9.76
C LYS A 130 8.40 28.93 8.79
N ASN A 131 9.02 29.37 7.69
CA ASN A 131 9.66 28.49 6.71
C ASN A 131 11.00 27.94 7.24
N ASN A 132 10.93 27.13 8.29
CA ASN A 132 12.04 26.34 8.79
C ASN A 132 11.56 24.94 9.20
N LYS A 133 12.48 23.99 9.20
CA LYS A 133 12.17 22.58 9.45
C LYS A 133 11.59 22.32 10.84
N GLN A 134 11.98 23.08 11.85
CA GLN A 134 11.53 22.88 13.23
C GLN A 134 10.06 23.27 13.38
N ASP A 135 9.69 24.47 12.94
CA ASP A 135 8.33 25.00 13.06
C ASP A 135 7.34 24.19 12.20
N ILE A 136 7.73 23.80 10.99
CA ILE A 136 6.91 22.95 10.13
C ILE A 136 6.67 21.57 10.77
N ASN A 137 7.69 20.98 11.41
CA ASN A 137 7.54 19.71 12.09
C ASN A 137 6.65 19.82 13.33
N ALA A 138 6.80 20.89 14.12
CA ALA A 138 5.94 21.16 15.27
C ALA A 138 4.48 21.31 14.81
N PHE A 139 4.26 22.05 13.71
CA PHE A 139 2.94 22.24 13.16
C PHE A 139 2.32 20.94 12.63
N TYR A 140 3.10 20.08 11.98
CA TYR A 140 2.65 18.75 11.56
C TYR A 140 2.23 17.90 12.77
N SER A 141 3.05 17.87 13.83
CA SER A 141 2.78 17.12 15.05
C SER A 141 1.50 17.59 15.76
N ALA A 142 1.22 18.90 15.74
CA ALA A 142 0.04 19.48 16.36
C ALA A 142 -1.25 19.29 15.56
N THR A 143 -1.17 18.95 14.26
CA THR A 143 -2.33 18.92 13.36
C THR A 143 -2.57 17.56 12.71
N ILE A 144 -1.79 17.24 11.67
CA ILE A 144 -2.06 16.10 10.77
C ILE A 144 -1.42 14.80 11.27
N HIS A 145 -0.44 14.84 12.17
CA HIS A 145 0.26 13.66 12.64
C HIS A 145 -0.69 12.56 13.16
N LEU A 146 -1.72 12.92 13.94
CA LEU A 146 -2.68 11.97 14.48
C LEU A 146 -3.53 11.28 13.39
N LEU A 147 -3.89 11.99 12.30
CA LEU A 147 -4.54 11.39 11.14
C LEU A 147 -3.67 10.27 10.56
N VAL A 148 -2.39 10.56 10.37
CA VAL A 148 -1.44 9.64 9.77
C VAL A 148 -1.18 8.44 10.70
N SER A 149 -1.00 8.68 11.99
CA SER A 149 -0.83 7.63 13.00
C SER A 149 -2.06 6.73 13.12
N ASP A 150 -3.27 7.27 13.00
CA ASP A 150 -4.51 6.47 13.04
C ASP A 150 -4.69 5.60 11.77
N ALA A 151 -4.10 5.98 10.63
CA ALA A 151 -4.18 5.21 9.39
C ALA A 151 -3.28 3.96 9.39
N GLU A 152 -2.13 4.02 10.04
CA GLU A 152 -1.17 2.90 10.08
C GLU A 152 -1.79 1.62 10.67
N PRO A 153 -2.52 1.63 11.81
CA PRO A 153 -3.23 0.48 12.33
C PRO A 153 -4.24 -0.14 11.36
N LEU A 154 -4.93 0.67 10.55
CA LEU A 154 -5.87 0.17 9.54
C LEU A 154 -5.14 -0.68 8.51
N PHE A 155 -4.01 -0.18 8.02
CA PHE A 155 -3.14 -0.91 7.11
C PHE A 155 -2.64 -2.21 7.76
N VAL A 156 -2.11 -2.14 8.98
CA VAL A 156 -1.59 -3.32 9.71
C VAL A 156 -2.66 -4.37 9.89
N ARG A 157 -3.88 -3.97 10.28
CA ARG A 157 -5.01 -4.88 10.47
C ARG A 157 -5.36 -5.60 9.17
N MET A 158 -5.45 -4.88 8.05
CA MET A 158 -5.78 -5.50 6.76
C MET A 158 -4.65 -6.40 6.25
N HIS A 159 -3.40 -5.96 6.38
CA HIS A 159 -2.25 -6.79 6.03
C HIS A 159 -2.19 -8.07 6.87
N GLY A 160 -2.43 -7.99 8.18
CA GLY A 160 -2.48 -9.14 9.07
C GLY A 160 -3.55 -10.16 8.66
N ARG A 161 -4.73 -9.71 8.23
CA ARG A 161 -5.77 -10.60 7.68
C ARG A 161 -5.35 -11.29 6.39
N VAL A 162 -4.64 -10.59 5.51
CA VAL A 162 -4.09 -11.18 4.29
C VAL A 162 -3.03 -12.24 4.62
N MET A 163 -2.15 -11.97 5.61
CA MET A 163 -1.15 -12.95 6.05
C MET A 163 -1.79 -14.19 6.66
N GLN A 164 -2.81 -14.03 7.51
CA GLN A 164 -3.56 -15.16 8.06
C GLN A 164 -4.27 -15.97 6.97
N LEU A 165 -4.83 -15.32 5.95
CA LEU A 165 -5.43 -16.00 4.81
C LEU A 165 -4.35 -16.76 4.03
N GLN A 166 -3.22 -16.12 3.74
CA GLN A 166 -2.08 -16.76 3.08
C GLN A 166 -1.64 -18.02 3.81
N GLU A 167 -1.46 -17.99 5.14
CA GLU A 167 -1.10 -19.18 5.92
C GLU A 167 -2.11 -20.32 5.76
N LYS A 168 -3.42 -20.02 5.75
CA LYS A 168 -4.47 -21.01 5.53
C LYS A 168 -4.42 -21.59 4.12
N LEU A 169 -4.28 -20.72 3.11
CA LEU A 169 -4.17 -21.13 1.71
C LEU A 169 -2.99 -22.07 1.50
N CYS A 170 -1.83 -21.75 2.10
CA CYS A 170 -0.65 -22.60 2.01
C CYS A 170 -0.85 -23.97 2.62
N LYS A 171 -1.54 -24.05 3.77
CA LYS A 171 -1.82 -25.34 4.42
C LYS A 171 -2.65 -26.24 3.52
N TYR A 172 -3.76 -25.74 2.97
CA TYR A 172 -4.61 -26.51 2.06
C TYR A 172 -3.89 -26.84 0.75
N TRP A 173 -3.17 -25.86 0.19
CA TRP A 173 -2.46 -26.04 -1.05
C TRP A 173 -1.34 -27.06 -0.93
N HIS A 174 -0.52 -27.01 0.13
CA HIS A 174 0.54 -28.00 0.35
C HIS A 174 -0.04 -29.39 0.62
N SER A 175 -1.16 -29.50 1.36
CA SER A 175 -1.75 -30.82 1.63
C SER A 175 -2.36 -31.48 0.40
N GLU A 176 -2.93 -30.71 -0.51
CA GLU A 176 -3.63 -31.24 -1.70
C GLU A 176 -2.71 -31.38 -2.92
N SER A 177 -1.69 -30.52 -3.01
CA SER A 177 -0.95 -30.34 -4.24
C SER A 177 0.49 -30.86 -4.20
N ALA A 178 1.10 -31.06 -3.02
CA ALA A 178 2.50 -31.49 -2.91
C ALA A 178 2.70 -33.02 -3.05
N VAL A 179 2.15 -33.62 -4.12
CA VAL A 179 2.12 -35.08 -4.31
C VAL A 179 3.37 -35.65 -4.98
N ASP A 180 4.06 -34.86 -5.81
CA ASP A 180 5.25 -35.24 -6.58
C ASP A 180 6.26 -34.07 -6.66
N ALA A 181 7.43 -34.28 -7.28
CA ALA A 181 8.46 -33.24 -7.32
C ALA A 181 8.03 -32.00 -8.12
N VAL A 182 7.29 -32.21 -9.22
CA VAL A 182 6.84 -31.14 -10.12
C VAL A 182 5.81 -30.24 -9.45
N SER A 183 4.86 -30.86 -8.76
CA SER A 183 3.77 -30.17 -8.06
C SER A 183 4.23 -29.42 -6.81
N LYS A 184 5.41 -29.75 -6.26
CA LYS A 184 6.09 -29.04 -5.18
C LYS A 184 6.86 -27.78 -5.62
N LEU A 185 7.13 -27.61 -6.91
CA LEU A 185 7.90 -26.46 -7.42
C LEU A 185 7.29 -25.10 -7.06
N LEU A 186 5.98 -24.93 -7.28
CA LEU A 186 5.31 -23.67 -6.94
C LEU A 186 5.22 -23.41 -5.43
N PRO A 187 4.85 -24.41 -4.59
CA PRO A 187 4.98 -24.30 -3.14
C PRO A 187 6.37 -23.84 -2.69
N SER A 188 7.44 -24.45 -3.20
CA SER A 188 8.82 -24.08 -2.85
C SER A 188 9.20 -22.67 -3.33
N LEU A 189 8.75 -22.28 -4.52
CA LEU A 189 8.95 -20.93 -5.05
C LEU A 189 8.21 -19.86 -4.23
N GLU A 190 6.96 -20.11 -3.85
CA GLU A 190 6.18 -19.18 -3.04
C GLU A 190 6.81 -19.02 -1.65
N ALA A 191 7.20 -20.14 -1.03
CA ALA A 191 7.85 -20.13 0.27
C ALA A 191 9.19 -19.39 0.26
N SER A 192 9.96 -19.48 -0.84
CA SER A 192 11.25 -18.81 -0.95
C SER A 192 11.15 -17.29 -1.06
N LEU A 193 10.04 -16.76 -1.58
CA LEU A 193 9.86 -15.31 -1.80
C LEU A 193 9.11 -14.61 -0.64
N ARG A 194 8.40 -15.37 0.19
CA ARG A 194 7.47 -14.86 1.19
C ARG A 194 8.05 -13.80 2.14
N ASP A 195 9.23 -14.04 2.69
CA ASP A 195 9.85 -13.12 3.66
C ASP A 195 10.18 -11.77 3.02
N LYS A 196 10.67 -11.80 1.77
CA LYS A 196 10.97 -10.58 1.04
C LYS A 196 9.71 -9.81 0.66
N GLU A 197 8.66 -10.51 0.24
CA GLU A 197 7.35 -9.91 -0.02
C GLU A 197 6.83 -9.18 1.23
N ASN A 198 6.84 -9.84 2.38
CA ASN A 198 6.42 -9.25 3.65
C ASN A 198 7.26 -8.00 3.99
N ALA A 199 8.59 -8.07 3.82
CA ALA A 199 9.48 -6.93 4.05
C ALA A 199 9.15 -5.73 3.13
N LEU A 200 8.78 -5.97 1.87
CA LEU A 200 8.34 -4.92 0.95
C LEU A 200 7.03 -4.27 1.42
N VAL A 201 6.06 -5.07 1.87
CA VAL A 201 4.79 -4.55 2.41
C VAL A 201 5.02 -3.72 3.67
N VAL A 202 5.89 -4.19 4.57
CA VAL A 202 6.28 -3.43 5.78
C VAL A 202 6.97 -2.11 5.42
N SER A 203 7.83 -2.11 4.41
CA SER A 203 8.48 -0.89 3.91
C SER A 203 7.46 0.11 3.34
N LEU A 204 6.50 -0.37 2.54
CA LEU A 204 5.41 0.45 2.01
C LEU A 204 4.57 1.07 3.12
N ARG A 205 4.25 0.31 4.17
CA ARG A 205 3.58 0.82 5.36
C ARG A 205 4.36 1.95 6.02
N SER A 206 5.65 1.73 6.31
CA SER A 206 6.50 2.74 6.95
C SER A 206 6.67 4.01 6.11
N SER A 207 6.46 3.92 4.80
CA SER A 207 6.52 5.08 3.90
C SER A 207 5.35 6.07 4.06
N LEU A 208 4.20 5.64 4.63
CA LEU A 208 3.01 6.48 4.78
C LEU A 208 3.32 7.78 5.53
N ASN A 209 3.99 7.66 6.69
CA ASN A 209 4.34 8.81 7.51
C ASN A 209 5.37 9.72 6.83
N ALA A 210 6.41 9.13 6.24
CA ALA A 210 7.44 9.88 5.53
C ALA A 210 6.86 10.70 4.37
N LEU A 211 5.94 10.12 3.58
CA LEU A 211 5.28 10.80 2.47
C LEU A 211 4.30 11.87 2.94
N ALA A 212 3.49 11.59 3.96
CA ALA A 212 2.58 12.58 4.54
C ALA A 212 3.33 13.80 5.06
N LYS A 213 4.41 13.58 5.82
CA LYS A 213 5.26 14.65 6.34
C LYS A 213 5.95 15.45 5.23
N LYS A 214 6.43 14.78 4.18
CA LYS A 214 7.02 15.44 3.00
C LYS A 214 5.99 16.34 2.30
N ARG A 215 4.79 15.80 1.99
CA ARG A 215 3.70 16.57 1.36
C ARG A 215 3.24 17.73 2.24
N PHE A 216 3.21 17.52 3.56
CA PHE A 216 2.86 18.57 4.50
C PHE A 216 3.86 19.73 4.43
N ALA A 217 5.15 19.42 4.56
CA ALA A 217 6.21 20.42 4.53
C ALA A 217 6.25 21.24 3.23
N ALA A 218 5.92 20.61 2.09
CA ALA A 218 5.86 21.29 0.80
C ALA A 218 4.90 22.50 0.77
N ALA A 219 3.81 22.47 1.55
CA ALA A 219 2.87 23.59 1.61
C ALA A 219 3.40 24.82 2.36
N PHE A 220 4.40 24.64 3.22
CA PHE A 220 4.91 25.70 4.11
C PHE A 220 6.36 26.10 3.78
N ASN A 221 7.01 25.41 2.85
CA ASN A 221 8.34 25.74 2.34
C ASN A 221 8.36 26.94 1.37
N THR A 222 7.45 27.91 1.51
CA THR A 222 7.37 29.08 0.63
C THR A 222 8.13 30.28 1.22
N LYS A 223 8.83 31.03 0.36
CA LYS A 223 9.58 32.25 0.76
C LYS A 223 8.74 33.54 0.63
N SER A 224 7.43 33.41 0.46
CA SER A 224 6.55 34.56 0.27
C SER A 224 6.37 35.32 1.59
N PRO A 225 6.18 36.65 1.54
CA PRO A 225 5.85 37.41 2.74
C PRO A 225 4.55 36.89 3.38
N ALA A 226 4.42 37.08 4.69
CA ALA A 226 3.23 36.68 5.43
C ALA A 226 1.98 37.35 4.81
N HIS A 227 0.95 36.56 4.58
CA HIS A 227 -0.33 37.05 4.09
C HIS A 227 -1.29 37.22 5.26
N TYR A 228 -1.96 38.37 5.29
CA TYR A 228 -2.90 38.75 6.35
C TYR A 228 -4.33 38.64 5.85
N TYR A 229 -5.26 38.30 6.75
CA TYR A 229 -6.67 38.10 6.47
C TYR A 229 -7.52 38.93 7.43
N SER A 230 -8.71 39.34 6.98
CA SER A 230 -9.63 40.16 7.79
C SER A 230 -10.23 39.42 8.99
N SER A 231 -10.19 38.09 9.03
CA SER A 231 -10.69 37.28 10.15
C SER A 231 -9.89 36.00 10.36
N ALA A 232 -9.90 35.48 11.59
CA ALA A 232 -9.27 34.20 11.93
C ALA A 232 -9.83 33.04 11.09
N ALA A 233 -11.15 33.01 10.87
CA ALA A 233 -11.81 32.01 10.04
C ALA A 233 -11.32 32.06 8.58
N SER A 234 -11.17 33.26 8.02
CA SER A 234 -10.63 33.44 6.67
C SER A 234 -9.18 32.98 6.59
N CYS A 235 -8.38 33.25 7.62
CA CYS A 235 -7.00 32.76 7.70
C CYS A 235 -6.97 31.22 7.73
N ALA A 236 -7.72 30.60 8.64
CA ALA A 236 -7.81 29.15 8.82
C ALA A 236 -8.20 28.41 7.52
N ARG A 237 -9.18 28.92 6.76
CA ARG A 237 -9.58 28.33 5.45
C ARG A 237 -8.44 28.29 4.45
N ASN A 238 -7.53 29.26 4.50
CA ASN A 238 -6.43 29.39 3.55
C ASN A 238 -5.11 28.74 4.04
N VAL A 239 -5.06 28.23 5.28
CA VAL A 239 -3.92 27.43 5.74
C VAL A 239 -3.83 26.16 4.90
N GLY A 240 -2.63 25.85 4.38
CA GLY A 240 -2.44 24.70 3.50
C GLY A 240 -3.09 24.86 2.12
N ARG A 241 -3.34 26.09 1.65
CA ARG A 241 -3.92 26.39 0.32
C ARG A 241 -3.24 25.64 -0.83
N TYR A 242 -1.96 25.33 -0.70
CA TYR A 242 -1.23 24.47 -1.64
C TYR A 242 -1.94 23.14 -1.94
N TRP A 243 -2.58 22.52 -0.95
CA TRP A 243 -3.31 21.26 -1.13
C TRP A 243 -4.68 21.45 -1.79
N ASN A 244 -5.25 22.67 -1.74
CA ASN A 244 -6.59 23.00 -2.22
C ASN A 244 -6.55 24.10 -3.29
N SER A 245 -5.73 23.92 -4.34
CA SER A 245 -5.49 24.93 -5.38
C SER A 245 -6.74 25.36 -6.15
N HIS A 246 -7.73 24.47 -6.28
CA HIS A 246 -8.97 24.71 -7.02
C HIS A 246 -10.16 25.07 -6.13
N TYR A 247 -9.97 25.22 -4.82
CA TYR A 247 -11.04 25.51 -3.86
C TYR A 247 -12.19 24.50 -3.89
N ALA A 248 -11.87 23.22 -4.13
CA ALA A 248 -12.86 22.15 -4.12
C ALA A 248 -13.32 21.78 -2.70
N TYR A 249 -12.53 22.13 -1.70
CA TYR A 249 -12.82 21.89 -0.28
C TYR A 249 -12.92 23.21 0.48
N GLU A 250 -13.59 23.20 1.63
CA GLU A 250 -13.75 24.39 2.47
C GLU A 250 -12.42 24.94 3.01
N ASN A 251 -11.44 24.05 3.25
CA ASN A 251 -10.12 24.39 3.75
C ASN A 251 -9.06 23.40 3.24
N GLY A 252 -7.78 23.76 3.42
CA GLY A 252 -6.65 22.93 2.98
C GLY A 252 -6.55 21.56 3.68
N PHE A 253 -6.89 21.49 4.97
CA PHE A 253 -6.78 20.24 5.75
C PHE A 253 -7.74 19.17 5.26
N LEU A 254 -8.96 19.54 4.85
CA LEU A 254 -9.91 18.63 4.21
C LEU A 254 -9.34 18.06 2.90
N ALA A 255 -8.76 18.93 2.05
CA ALA A 255 -8.14 18.49 0.80
C ALA A 255 -6.96 17.53 1.05
N PHE A 256 -6.10 17.84 2.03
CA PHE A 256 -5.01 16.94 2.43
C PHE A 256 -5.55 15.61 2.94
N THR A 257 -6.58 15.66 3.80
CA THR A 257 -7.18 14.47 4.41
C THR A 257 -7.74 13.54 3.35
N ASP A 258 -8.47 14.08 2.37
CA ASP A 258 -9.05 13.27 1.32
C ASP A 258 -7.98 12.64 0.42
N ASP A 259 -6.96 13.41 0.02
CA ASP A 259 -5.82 12.91 -0.75
C ASP A 259 -5.04 11.81 0.00
N PHE A 260 -4.81 12.01 1.31
CA PHE A 260 -4.13 11.03 2.14
C PHE A 260 -4.97 9.77 2.35
N CYS A 261 -6.28 9.90 2.56
CA CYS A 261 -7.20 8.76 2.66
C CYS A 261 -7.22 7.95 1.37
N ASP A 262 -7.30 8.60 0.21
CA ASP A 262 -7.24 7.94 -1.10
C ASP A 262 -5.91 7.21 -1.30
N TYR A 263 -4.81 7.79 -0.86
CA TYR A 263 -3.48 7.16 -0.94
C TYR A 263 -3.37 5.93 -0.03
N ALA A 264 -3.70 6.08 1.26
CA ALA A 264 -3.60 5.00 2.24
C ALA A 264 -4.54 3.84 1.88
N ARG A 265 -5.81 4.14 1.56
CA ARG A 265 -6.79 3.15 1.09
C ARG A 265 -6.30 2.47 -0.17
N GLY A 266 -5.88 3.23 -1.18
CA GLY A 266 -5.44 2.70 -2.45
C GLY A 266 -4.23 1.77 -2.30
N LEU A 267 -3.26 2.12 -1.45
CA LEU A 267 -2.12 1.27 -1.14
C LEU A 267 -2.54 -0.05 -0.47
N THR A 268 -3.42 0.01 0.54
CA THR A 268 -3.96 -1.19 1.19
C THR A 268 -4.70 -2.09 0.20
N LEU A 269 -5.59 -1.52 -0.61
CA LEU A 269 -6.37 -2.28 -1.61
C LEU A 269 -5.46 -2.88 -2.69
N GLN A 270 -4.44 -2.15 -3.14
CA GLN A 270 -3.49 -2.64 -4.15
C GLN A 270 -2.71 -3.86 -3.65
N ILE A 271 -2.37 -3.91 -2.36
CA ILE A 271 -1.71 -5.06 -1.75
C ILE A 271 -2.68 -6.26 -1.67
N ILE A 272 -3.93 -6.03 -1.25
CA ILE A 272 -4.96 -7.08 -1.23
C ILE A 272 -5.17 -7.65 -2.64
N GLU A 273 -5.31 -6.79 -3.65
CA GLU A 273 -5.49 -7.19 -5.05
C GLU A 273 -4.27 -7.94 -5.60
N TRP A 274 -3.06 -7.52 -5.20
CA TRP A 274 -1.84 -8.20 -5.59
C TRP A 274 -1.77 -9.62 -5.00
N TYR A 275 -2.09 -9.80 -3.71
CA TYR A 275 -2.18 -11.13 -3.10
C TYR A 275 -3.30 -11.97 -3.71
N GLN A 276 -4.47 -11.38 -3.99
CA GLN A 276 -5.54 -12.08 -4.70
C GLN A 276 -5.07 -12.59 -6.06
N SER A 277 -4.36 -11.76 -6.82
CA SER A 277 -3.84 -12.12 -8.14
C SER A 277 -2.73 -13.18 -8.06
N LYS A 278 -1.83 -13.07 -7.06
CA LYS A 278 -0.80 -14.07 -6.74
C LYS A 278 -1.44 -15.43 -6.48
N TRP A 279 -2.41 -15.47 -5.57
CA TRP A 279 -3.07 -16.71 -5.18
C TRP A 279 -3.95 -17.28 -6.30
N ALA A 280 -4.63 -16.45 -7.08
CA ALA A 280 -5.33 -16.92 -8.28
C ALA A 280 -4.37 -17.54 -9.31
N LEU A 281 -3.14 -17.02 -9.44
CA LEU A 281 -2.13 -17.58 -10.35
C LEU A 281 -1.54 -18.90 -9.86
N PHE A 282 -1.33 -19.06 -8.55
CA PHE A 282 -0.81 -20.30 -7.98
C PHE A 282 -1.87 -21.40 -7.87
N LEU A 283 -3.07 -21.06 -7.44
CA LEU A 283 -4.11 -22.05 -7.14
C LEU A 283 -4.84 -22.57 -8.38
N ARG A 284 -4.79 -21.86 -9.52
CA ARG A 284 -5.38 -22.35 -10.78
C ARG A 284 -4.70 -23.64 -11.29
N GLY A 285 -3.50 -23.93 -10.79
CA GLY A 285 -2.63 -24.98 -11.32
C GLY A 285 -2.15 -24.69 -12.74
N PHE A 286 -1.20 -25.48 -13.21
CA PHE A 286 -0.78 -25.46 -14.62
C PHE A 286 -1.21 -26.74 -15.30
N SER A 287 -1.73 -26.64 -16.53
CA SER A 287 -1.95 -27.84 -17.34
C SER A 287 -0.60 -28.44 -17.70
N ARG A 288 -0.49 -29.77 -17.62
CA ARG A 288 0.73 -30.47 -18.03
C ARG A 288 1.19 -30.14 -19.44
N GLY A 289 0.25 -30.03 -20.38
CA GLY A 289 0.54 -29.67 -21.77
C GLY A 289 1.24 -28.31 -21.92
N GLN A 290 1.05 -27.38 -20.98
CA GLN A 290 1.77 -26.10 -20.99
C GLN A 290 3.24 -26.22 -20.56
N LEU A 291 3.58 -27.18 -19.70
CA LEU A 291 4.96 -27.42 -19.28
C LEU A 291 5.75 -28.20 -20.34
N ASN A 292 5.10 -29.17 -21.00
CA ASN A 292 5.70 -29.94 -22.09
C ASN A 292 6.08 -29.06 -23.31
N LEU A 293 5.47 -27.88 -23.46
CA LEU A 293 5.87 -26.90 -24.49
C LEU A 293 7.24 -26.26 -24.21
N PHE A 294 7.74 -26.34 -22.97
CA PHE A 294 9.04 -25.81 -22.55
C PHE A 294 10.10 -26.90 -22.39
N GLU A 295 9.75 -28.17 -22.56
CA GLU A 295 10.73 -29.24 -22.72
C GLU A 295 11.46 -29.01 -24.05
N VAL A 296 12.64 -28.43 -23.97
CA VAL A 296 13.54 -28.31 -25.11
C VAL A 296 13.85 -29.73 -25.56
N LYS A 297 13.44 -30.09 -26.79
CA LYS A 297 13.95 -31.29 -27.46
C LYS A 297 15.47 -31.15 -27.54
N THR A 298 16.19 -31.80 -26.63
CA THR A 298 17.59 -32.19 -26.81
C THR A 298 17.66 -33.34 -27.80
#